data_AF-E3I1G0-F1
#
_entry.id   AF-E3I1G0-F1
#
_cell.length_a   1.000
_cell.length_b   1.000
_cell.length_c   1.000
_cell.angle_alpha   90.00
_cell.angle_beta   90.00
_cell.angle_gamma   90.00
#
_symmetry.space_group_name_H-M   'P 1'
#
loop_
_entity.id
_entity.type
_entity.pdbx_description
1 polymer ?
#
loop_
_entity_poly.entity_id
_entity_poly.type
_entity_poly.pdbx_seq_one_letter_code
_entity_poly.pdbx_strand_id
1 'polypeptide(L)'
;MRRYLICCEFHRERRAIKAADCIRRLATDWEHPMTGVWFIRTDATASEIRAALMQELTFRDRVLVCEAGEEEAAFNTSEASGEKVSQIADARSKSQILTAIFSRNGKTSRHLKAATARNLKSA
;
A
#
# COMPACT_ATOMS: atom_id res chain seq x y z
N MET A 1 18.00 -22.60 0.46
CA MET A 1 16.88 -21.69 0.76
C MET A 1 16.88 -20.51 -0.18
N ARG A 2 15.79 -20.36 -0.94
CA ARG A 2 15.59 -19.24 -1.88
C ARG A 2 14.77 -18.14 -1.20
N ARG A 3 14.94 -16.88 -1.64
CA ARG A 3 14.14 -15.74 -1.18
C ARG A 3 13.08 -15.39 -2.22
N TYR A 4 11.87 -15.11 -1.78
CA TYR A 4 10.76 -14.72 -2.64
C TYR A 4 10.08 -13.45 -2.13
N LEU A 5 9.75 -12.57 -3.06
CA LEU A 5 8.76 -11.49 -2.88
C LEU A 5 7.40 -12.02 -3.31
N ILE A 6 6.42 -11.91 -2.42
CA ILE A 6 5.02 -12.26 -2.69
C ILE A 6 4.18 -11.00 -2.54
N CYS A 7 3.51 -10.62 -3.63
CA CYS A 7 2.54 -9.53 -3.63
C CYS A 7 1.13 -10.09 -3.86
N CYS A 8 0.22 -9.77 -2.96
CA CYS A 8 -1.16 -10.23 -2.96
C CYS A 8 -2.11 -9.04 -2.90
N GLU A 9 -3.08 -9.02 -3.82
CA GLU A 9 -4.23 -8.12 -3.77
C GLU A 9 -5.49 -8.96 -3.52
N PHE A 10 -6.13 -8.72 -2.38
CA PHE A 10 -7.31 -9.48 -1.95
C PHE A 10 -8.58 -8.65 -2.13
N HIS A 11 -9.60 -9.26 -2.72
CA HIS A 11 -10.92 -8.64 -2.82
C HIS A 11 -11.68 -8.66 -1.48
N ARG A 12 -11.35 -9.59 -0.57
CA ARG A 12 -12.00 -9.76 0.73
C ARG A 12 -11.02 -10.08 1.85
N GLU A 13 -11.23 -9.47 3.02
CA GLU A 13 -10.35 -9.56 4.18
C GLU A 13 -10.18 -10.99 4.74
N ARG A 14 -11.26 -11.79 4.80
CA ARG A 14 -11.18 -13.18 5.32
C ARG A 14 -10.21 -14.08 4.53
N ARG A 15 -10.00 -13.80 3.23
CA ARG A 15 -9.05 -14.56 2.40
C ARG A 15 -7.61 -14.11 2.61
N ALA A 16 -7.40 -12.83 2.90
CA ALA A 16 -6.09 -12.32 3.25
C ALA A 16 -5.51 -13.07 4.47
N ILE A 17 -6.35 -13.37 5.46
CA ILE A 17 -5.96 -14.15 6.65
C ILE A 17 -5.51 -15.57 6.25
N LYS A 18 -6.32 -16.28 5.47
CA LYS A 18 -5.97 -17.66 5.04
C LYS A 18 -4.70 -17.71 4.20
N ALA A 19 -4.54 -16.77 3.28
CA ALA A 19 -3.34 -16.67 2.47
C ALA A 19 -2.12 -16.34 3.34
N ALA A 20 -2.24 -15.42 4.31
CA ALA A 20 -1.16 -15.12 5.26
C ALA A 20 -0.74 -16.37 6.06
N ASP A 21 -1.70 -17.15 6.55
CA ASP A 21 -1.42 -18.40 7.26
C ASP A 21 -0.81 -19.48 6.36
N CYS A 22 -1.14 -19.49 5.06
CA CYS A 22 -0.48 -20.33 4.07
C CYS A 22 0.98 -19.90 3.87
N ILE A 23 1.24 -18.60 3.68
CA ILE A 23 2.59 -18.04 3.51
C ILE A 23 3.48 -18.38 4.72
N ARG A 24 2.98 -18.17 5.94
CA ARG A 24 3.72 -18.48 7.18
C ARG A 24 4.05 -19.97 7.35
N ARG A 25 3.22 -20.87 6.81
CA ARG A 25 3.47 -22.32 6.85
C ARG A 25 4.51 -22.77 5.82
N LEU A 26 4.56 -22.09 4.67
CA LEU A 26 5.53 -22.39 3.60
C LEU A 26 6.91 -21.82 3.90
N ALA A 27 6.98 -20.74 4.66
CA ALA A 27 8.19 -20.00 4.95
C ALA A 27 8.93 -20.56 6.17
N THR A 28 10.24 -20.71 6.05
CA THR A 28 11.14 -20.92 7.20
C THR A 28 11.38 -19.60 7.93
N ASP A 29 11.46 -18.51 7.18
CA ASP A 29 11.62 -17.15 7.67
C ASP A 29 10.80 -16.18 6.79
N TRP A 30 10.24 -15.13 7.38
CA TRP A 30 9.36 -14.20 6.68
C TRP A 30 9.35 -12.79 7.27
N GLU A 31 9.14 -11.83 6.39
CA GLU A 31 8.93 -10.42 6.70
C GLU A 31 7.62 -9.96 6.03
N HIS A 32 6.84 -9.12 6.71
CA HIS A 32 5.59 -8.54 6.18
C HIS A 32 5.65 -7.01 6.28
N PRO A 33 6.39 -6.35 5.38
CA PRO A 33 6.66 -4.90 5.46
C PRO A 33 5.41 -4.04 5.26
N MET A 34 4.44 -4.51 4.47
CA MET A 34 3.19 -3.79 4.23
C MET A 34 2.07 -4.77 3.85
N THR A 35 0.83 -4.31 3.97
CA THR A 35 -0.35 -5.10 3.63
C THR A 35 -0.24 -5.72 2.25
N GLY A 36 -0.31 -7.06 2.19
CA GLY A 36 -0.28 -7.81 0.95
C GLY A 36 1.11 -8.01 0.36
N VAL A 37 2.18 -7.54 1.00
CA VAL A 37 3.56 -7.74 0.53
C VAL A 37 4.35 -8.53 1.56
N TRP A 38 4.95 -9.62 1.11
CA TRP A 38 5.72 -10.53 1.96
C TRP A 38 7.07 -10.82 1.33
N PHE A 39 8.11 -10.85 2.15
CA PHE A 39 9.36 -11.53 1.81
C PHE A 39 9.40 -12.84 2.57
N ILE A 40 9.70 -13.94 1.88
CA ILE A 40 9.84 -15.24 2.53
C ILE A 40 11.14 -15.93 2.10
N ARG A 41 11.69 -16.75 2.98
CA ARG A 41 12.73 -17.72 2.66
C ARG A 41 12.14 -19.13 2.80
N THR A 42 12.29 -19.94 1.76
CA THR A 42 11.79 -21.32 1.71
C THR A 42 12.59 -22.15 0.71
N ASP A 43 12.51 -23.49 0.83
CA ASP A 43 13.05 -24.40 -0.17
C ASP A 43 12.05 -24.71 -1.29
N ALA A 44 10.78 -24.32 -1.12
CA ALA A 44 9.77 -24.41 -2.15
C ALA A 44 10.11 -23.54 -3.36
N THR A 45 9.80 -24.03 -4.56
CA THR A 45 9.88 -23.28 -5.82
C THR A 45 8.75 -22.24 -5.92
N ALA A 46 8.93 -21.21 -6.75
CA ALA A 46 7.86 -20.26 -7.07
C ALA A 46 6.57 -20.94 -7.56
N SER A 47 6.69 -22.07 -8.27
CA SER A 47 5.54 -22.82 -8.77
C SER A 47 4.74 -23.46 -7.63
N GLU A 48 5.42 -24.08 -6.68
CA GLU A 48 4.79 -24.71 -5.50
C GLU A 48 4.14 -23.66 -4.59
N ILE A 49 4.81 -22.53 -4.38
CA ILE A 49 4.25 -21.40 -3.62
C ILE A 49 2.95 -20.92 -4.28
N ARG A 50 2.96 -20.69 -5.60
CA ARG A 50 1.76 -20.30 -6.33
C ARG A 50 0.66 -21.36 -6.22
N ALA A 51 0.99 -22.64 -6.40
CA ALA A 51 0.01 -23.72 -6.31
C ALA A 51 -0.67 -23.79 -4.94
N ALA A 52 0.10 -23.63 -3.86
CA ALA A 52 -0.43 -23.58 -2.50
C ALA A 52 -1.33 -22.37 -2.27
N LEU A 53 -0.90 -21.17 -2.68
CA LEU A 53 -1.70 -19.94 -2.53
C LEU A 53 -3.00 -19.99 -3.33
N MET A 54 -2.97 -20.55 -4.54
CA MET A 54 -4.15 -20.66 -5.40
C MET A 54 -5.31 -21.44 -4.75
N GLN A 55 -5.06 -22.30 -3.77
CA GLN A 55 -6.11 -23.00 -3.01
C GLN A 55 -6.90 -22.06 -2.08
N GLU A 56 -6.29 -20.94 -1.67
CA GLU A 56 -6.89 -19.97 -0.75
C GLU A 56 -7.51 -18.77 -1.50
N LEU A 57 -7.13 -18.57 -2.76
CA LEU A 57 -7.51 -17.44 -3.60
C LEU A 57 -8.78 -17.70 -4.44
N THR A 58 -9.32 -16.63 -5.03
CA THR A 58 -10.35 -16.68 -6.09
C THR A 58 -9.84 -16.06 -7.38
N PHE A 59 -10.62 -16.22 -8.45
CA PHE A 59 -10.41 -15.51 -9.72
C PHE A 59 -10.37 -13.97 -9.60
N ARG A 60 -10.87 -13.39 -8.50
CA ARG A 60 -10.82 -11.94 -8.26
C ARG A 60 -9.57 -11.49 -7.53
N ASP A 61 -8.89 -12.41 -6.86
CA ASP A 61 -7.65 -12.09 -6.15
C ASP A 61 -6.49 -12.12 -7.14
N ARG A 62 -5.41 -11.40 -6.83
CA ARG A 62 -4.19 -11.34 -7.63
C ARG A 62 -3.01 -11.73 -6.76
N VAL A 63 -2.13 -12.58 -7.29
CA VAL A 63 -0.91 -13.00 -6.62
C VAL A 63 0.26 -12.93 -7.59
N LEU A 64 1.36 -12.37 -7.13
CA LEU A 64 2.64 -12.37 -7.81
C LEU A 64 3.66 -13.02 -6.89
N VAL A 65 4.44 -13.97 -7.41
CA VAL A 65 5.54 -14.62 -6.70
C VAL A 65 6.79 -14.44 -7.56
N CYS A 66 7.76 -13.71 -7.02
CA CYS A 66 9.00 -13.38 -7.70
C CYS A 66 10.18 -13.87 -6.86
N GLU A 67 11.09 -14.62 -7.49
CA GLU A 67 12.37 -14.94 -6.85
C GLU A 67 13.16 -13.64 -6.68
N ALA A 68 13.61 -13.39 -5.46
CA ALA A 68 14.43 -12.25 -5.11
C ALA A 68 15.87 -12.71 -4.93
N GLY A 69 16.82 -11.84 -5.31
CA GLY A 69 18.24 -12.07 -5.02
C GLY A 69 18.51 -12.14 -3.52
N GLU A 70 19.72 -12.58 -3.17
CA GLU A 70 20.15 -12.66 -1.76
C GLU A 70 20.49 -11.31 -1.15
N GLU A 71 20.69 -10.28 -1.98
CA GLU A 71 20.89 -8.92 -1.50
C GLU A 71 19.71 -8.50 -0.62
N GLU A 72 20.05 -7.98 0.55
CA GLU A 72 19.06 -7.52 1.49
C GLU A 72 18.38 -6.29 0.92
N ALA A 73 17.14 -6.45 0.42
CA ALA A 73 16.30 -5.32 0.07
C ALA A 73 15.97 -4.54 1.35
N ALA A 74 16.81 -3.57 1.70
CA ALA A 74 16.55 -2.65 2.79
C ALA A 74 15.36 -1.76 2.39
N PHE A 75 14.24 -1.89 3.08
CA PHE A 75 13.13 -0.98 2.91
C PHE A 75 13.49 0.34 3.62
N ASN A 76 13.52 1.46 2.89
CA ASN A 76 13.94 2.79 3.36
C ASN A 76 13.18 3.33 4.59
N THR A 77 12.26 2.60 5.21
CA THR A 77 11.54 3.10 6.40
C THR A 77 12.42 3.28 7.63
N SER A 78 13.54 2.55 7.75
CA SER A 78 14.48 2.71 8.87
C SER A 78 15.48 3.85 8.66
N GLU A 79 15.78 4.22 7.41
CA GLU A 79 16.73 5.28 7.04
C GLU A 79 16.05 6.52 6.43
N ALA A 80 14.73 6.65 6.58
CA ALA A 80 14.01 7.85 6.16
C ALA A 80 14.29 9.02 7.13
N SER A 81 15.48 9.62 7.02
CA SER A 81 15.67 11.02 7.43
C SER A 81 15.16 11.91 6.30
N GLY A 82 13.87 12.23 6.33
CA GLY A 82 13.23 13.10 5.37
C GLY A 82 11.82 13.48 5.81
N GLU A 83 11.39 14.70 5.50
CA GLU A 83 10.06 15.22 5.84
C GLU A 83 8.95 14.29 5.33
N LYS A 84 7.96 14.02 6.19
CA LYS A 84 6.82 13.14 5.86
C LYS A 84 6.16 13.64 4.57
N VAL A 85 5.89 12.74 3.62
CA VAL A 85 5.18 13.05 2.36
C VAL A 85 3.84 13.78 2.58
N SER A 86 3.22 13.62 3.75
CA SER A 86 2.04 14.42 4.15
C SER A 86 2.29 15.93 4.14
N GLN A 87 3.51 16.39 4.42
CA GLN A 87 3.88 17.81 4.39
C GLN A 87 4.01 18.34 2.95
N ILE A 88 4.35 17.49 1.98
CA ILE A 88 4.41 17.85 0.55
C ILE A 88 2.98 18.07 -0.01
N ALA A 89 1.99 17.34 0.50
CA ALA A 89 0.59 17.52 0.12
C ALA A 89 0.00 18.84 0.65
N ASP A 90 0.35 19.24 1.89
CA ASP A 90 -0.12 20.51 2.47
C ASP A 90 0.41 21.74 1.74
N ALA A 91 1.63 21.66 1.17
CA ALA A 91 2.17 22.75 0.35
C ALA A 91 1.42 22.96 -0.97
N ARG A 92 0.76 21.93 -1.52
CA ARG A 92 -0.03 22.00 -2.77
C ARG A 92 -1.49 22.41 -2.56
N SER A 93 -1.95 22.54 -1.32
CA SER A 93 -3.35 22.80 -0.97
C SER A 93 -3.87 24.19 -1.40
N LYS A 94 -2.99 25.18 -1.58
CA LYS A 94 -3.41 26.53 -1.99
C LYS A 94 -3.32 26.71 -3.50
N SER A 95 -4.27 26.10 -4.23
CA SER A 95 -4.49 26.42 -5.64
C SER A 95 -4.66 27.94 -5.82
N GLN A 96 -3.77 28.57 -6.59
CA GLN A 96 -3.83 30.01 -6.88
C GLN A 96 -5.15 30.42 -7.52
N ILE A 97 -5.79 29.50 -8.26
CA ILE A 97 -7.11 29.67 -8.87
C ILE A 97 -8.19 29.86 -7.80
N LEU A 98 -8.17 29.06 -6.72
CA LEU A 98 -9.13 29.22 -5.62
C LEU A 98 -8.93 30.56 -4.92
N THR A 99 -7.68 30.97 -4.70
CA THR A 99 -7.34 32.26 -4.07
C THR A 99 -7.87 33.45 -4.89
N ALA A 100 -7.74 33.38 -6.23
CA ALA A 100 -8.28 34.39 -7.14
C ALA A 100 -9.82 34.47 -7.10
N ILE A 101 -10.51 33.32 -7.03
CA ILE A 101 -11.98 33.26 -6.94
C ILE A 101 -12.47 33.84 -5.60
N PHE A 102 -11.80 33.53 -4.49
CA PHE A 102 -12.13 34.07 -3.17
C PHE A 102 -11.93 35.59 -3.08
N SER A 103 -10.94 36.14 -3.78
CA SER A 103 -10.66 37.59 -3.79
C SER A 103 -11.71 38.42 -4.54
N ARG A 104 -12.39 37.83 -5.53
CA ARG A 104 -13.34 38.54 -6.41
C ARG A 104 -14.79 38.55 -5.92
N ASN A 105 -15.25 37.48 -5.26
CA ASN A 105 -16.70 37.27 -5.06
C ASN A 105 -17.20 37.37 -3.61
N GLY A 106 -16.33 37.66 -2.64
CA GLY A 106 -16.70 37.71 -1.23
C GLY A 106 -17.11 36.33 -0.66
N LYS A 107 -16.98 36.17 0.66
CA LYS A 107 -17.12 34.87 1.36
C LYS A 107 -18.56 34.31 1.44
N THR A 108 -19.52 34.85 0.69
CA THR A 108 -20.96 34.64 0.95
C THR A 108 -21.70 33.79 -0.09
N SER A 109 -21.06 33.33 -1.16
CA SER A 109 -21.73 32.45 -2.14
C SER A 109 -21.95 31.02 -1.59
N ARG A 110 -23.21 30.58 -1.53
CA ARG A 110 -23.65 29.26 -1.06
C ARG A 110 -23.00 28.09 -1.83
N HIS A 111 -22.74 28.27 -3.13
CA HIS A 111 -22.09 27.25 -3.96
C HIS A 111 -20.59 27.11 -3.65
N LEU A 112 -19.95 28.15 -3.11
CA LEU A 112 -18.54 28.15 -2.73
C LEU A 112 -18.27 27.38 -1.42
N LYS A 113 -19.22 27.42 -0.47
CA LYS A 113 -19.15 26.62 0.76
C LYS A 113 -19.20 25.11 0.47
N ALA A 114 -20.00 24.70 -0.52
CA ALA A 114 -20.10 23.29 -0.90
C ALA A 114 -18.79 22.75 -1.51
N ALA A 115 -18.09 23.58 -2.31
CA ALA A 115 -16.82 23.20 -2.92
C ALA A 115 -15.63 23.17 -1.94
N THR A 116 -15.71 23.91 -0.82
CA THR A 116 -14.59 24.07 0.14
C THR A 116 -14.82 23.47 1.53
N ALA A 117 -15.96 22.80 1.75
CA ALA A 117 -16.32 22.20 3.05
C ALA A 117 -15.31 21.16 3.57
N ARG A 118 -14.50 20.53 2.69
CA ARG A 118 -13.43 19.61 3.11
C ARG A 118 -12.13 20.31 3.55
N ASN A 119 -11.91 21.58 3.17
CA ASN A 119 -10.69 22.32 3.51
C ASN A 119 -10.81 23.16 4.80
N LEU A 120 -12.00 23.21 5.42
CA LEU A 120 -12.26 24.00 6.63
C LEU A 120 -12.25 23.19 7.94
N LYS A 121 -12.09 21.86 7.89
CA LYS A 121 -12.04 21.01 9.11
C LYS A 121 -10.64 20.83 9.70
N SER A 122 -9.63 21.48 9.12
CA SER A 122 -8.26 21.51 9.63
C SER A 122 -7.83 22.96 9.84
N ALA A 123 -8.42 23.58 10.85
CA ALA A 123 -7.95 24.80 11.49
C ALA A 123 -8.12 24.62 13.01
#